data_AF-L7E9N9-F1
#
_entry.id   AF-L7E9N9-F1
#
_cell.length_a   1.000
_cell.length_b   1.000
_cell.length_c   1.000
_cell.angle_alpha   90.00
_cell.angle_beta   90.00
_cell.angle_gamma   90.00
#
_symmetry.space_group_name_H-M   'P 1'
#
loop_
_entity.id
_entity.type
_entity.pdbx_description
1 polymer ?
#
loop_
_entity_poly.entity_id
_entity_poly.type
_entity_poly.pdbx_seq_one_letter_code
_entity_poly.pdbx_strand_id
1 'polypeptide(L)'
;MTSSSSSSIGRTLTLVIPALLSLVVSIVGGVTVFRINDKKTDLNYSVVTSAVFSGQTQNTAIVGVVINNPAQKELENVRVIVPLGNAKLTEPKVIGLQPGSYTQVVDAKQIEIQVPYLNPQESFSLQLLLALSSNRWNINNSSVSVRAKGITAIPTSSTARNDGVLEFLVPAVTSVLALLVLAFSRSSIFSPLFYTRKHDSDQRDVVAYILGVYEFYQEAAQIRTLERKTPYWALTDSLAEKCLSSGDHTRIQQGIQCLTSLLSYADIPDTSQLLIHYNLARLAAAVGDLKLARNHLELARKGNHSVINMRISFDKNLSQIV
;
A
#
# COMPACT_ATOMS: atom_id res chain seq x y z
N MET A 1 -1.24 -11.40 58.94
CA MET A 1 -2.25 -11.80 57.95
C MET A 1 -2.50 -10.61 57.04
N THR A 2 -2.04 -10.66 55.78
CA THR A 2 -2.60 -9.98 54.59
C THR A 2 -1.57 -10.08 53.47
N SER A 3 -1.64 -11.17 52.71
CA SER A 3 -1.00 -11.26 51.40
C SER A 3 -1.91 -12.07 50.48
N SER A 4 -2.53 -11.40 49.50
CA SER A 4 -2.84 -11.94 48.17
C SER A 4 -3.90 -11.07 47.48
N SER A 5 -3.51 -10.12 46.64
CA SER A 5 -4.43 -9.57 45.63
C SER A 5 -3.79 -9.21 44.28
N SER A 6 -2.48 -9.42 44.06
CA SER A 6 -1.83 -9.00 42.81
C SER A 6 -1.83 -10.06 41.68
N SER A 7 -2.40 -11.25 41.89
CA SER A 7 -2.36 -12.34 40.88
C SER A 7 -3.58 -12.43 39.96
N SER A 8 -4.66 -11.68 40.21
CA SER A 8 -5.86 -11.75 39.35
C SER A 8 -5.73 -10.90 38.08
N ILE A 9 -5.06 -9.75 38.15
CA ILE A 9 -4.96 -8.78 37.05
C ILE A 9 -4.22 -9.37 35.85
N GLY A 10 -3.12 -10.10 36.08
CA GLY A 10 -2.34 -10.74 35.03
C GLY A 10 -3.10 -11.86 34.29
N ARG A 11 -4.02 -12.55 34.98
CA ARG A 11 -4.86 -13.61 34.40
C ARG A 11 -6.00 -13.04 33.55
N THR A 12 -6.58 -11.91 33.93
CA THR A 12 -7.58 -11.20 33.10
C THR A 12 -6.96 -10.64 31.82
N LEU A 13 -5.76 -10.06 31.89
CA LEU A 13 -5.08 -9.51 30.71
C LEU A 13 -4.71 -10.58 29.68
N THR A 14 -4.33 -11.79 30.14
CA THR A 14 -3.99 -12.91 29.25
C THR A 14 -5.20 -13.47 28.48
N LEU A 15 -6.43 -13.24 28.96
CA LEU A 15 -7.65 -13.67 28.27
C LEU A 15 -8.25 -12.57 27.39
N VAL A 16 -8.14 -11.31 27.78
CA VAL A 16 -8.72 -10.17 27.06
C VAL A 16 -7.96 -9.87 25.75
N ILE A 17 -6.64 -10.01 25.76
CA ILE A 17 -5.81 -9.70 24.58
C ILE A 17 -6.10 -10.64 23.40
N PRO A 18 -6.12 -11.98 23.56
CA PRO A 18 -6.47 -12.89 22.48
C PRO A 18 -7.89 -12.65 21.95
N ALA A 19 -8.85 -12.38 22.83
CA ALA A 19 -10.24 -12.13 22.44
C ALA A 19 -10.38 -10.88 21.56
N LEU A 20 -9.67 -9.79 21.89
CA LEU A 20 -9.62 -8.57 21.08
C LEU A 20 -8.94 -8.80 19.72
N LEU A 21 -7.83 -9.54 19.70
CA LEU A 21 -7.16 -9.90 18.45
C LEU A 21 -8.05 -10.75 17.55
N SER A 22 -8.73 -11.76 18.09
CA SER A 22 -9.69 -12.59 17.34
C SER A 22 -10.84 -11.78 16.77
N LEU A 23 -11.34 -10.78 17.51
CA LEU A 23 -12.38 -9.87 17.04
C LEU A 23 -11.90 -9.01 15.87
N VAL A 24 -10.70 -8.42 15.97
CA VAL A 24 -10.11 -7.62 14.88
C VAL A 24 -9.87 -8.47 13.64
N VAL A 25 -9.29 -9.66 13.79
CA VAL A 25 -9.05 -10.58 12.67
C VAL A 25 -10.37 -11.00 12.01
N SER A 26 -11.42 -11.25 12.80
CA SER A 26 -12.75 -11.60 12.27
C SER A 26 -13.39 -10.44 11.52
N ILE A 27 -13.28 -9.20 12.00
CA ILE A 27 -13.80 -8.02 11.30
C ILE A 27 -13.02 -7.80 10.00
N VAL A 28 -11.69 -7.82 10.04
CA VAL A 28 -10.86 -7.62 8.84
C VAL A 28 -11.09 -8.73 7.83
N GLY A 29 -11.12 -9.98 8.27
CA GLY A 29 -11.42 -11.14 7.42
C GLY A 29 -12.82 -11.04 6.83
N GLY A 30 -13.84 -10.73 7.64
CA GLY A 30 -15.21 -10.53 7.20
C GLY A 30 -15.35 -9.41 6.18
N VAL A 31 -14.74 -8.25 6.41
CA VAL A 31 -14.74 -7.11 5.47
C VAL A 31 -14.01 -7.48 4.18
N THR A 32 -12.89 -8.20 4.27
CA THR A 32 -12.13 -8.62 3.08
C THR A 32 -12.92 -9.60 2.24
N VAL A 33 -13.49 -10.64 2.87
CA VAL A 33 -14.35 -11.63 2.20
C VAL A 33 -15.59 -10.97 1.64
N PHE A 34 -16.23 -10.07 2.38
CA PHE A 34 -17.38 -9.30 1.91
C PHE A 34 -16.99 -8.47 0.67
N ARG A 35 -15.87 -7.73 0.71
CA ARG A 35 -15.42 -6.91 -0.43
C ARG A 35 -15.07 -7.75 -1.67
N ILE A 36 -14.53 -8.95 -1.48
CA ILE A 36 -14.23 -9.87 -2.59
C ILE A 36 -15.51 -10.51 -3.15
N ASN A 37 -16.49 -10.80 -2.29
CA ASN A 37 -17.74 -11.45 -2.66
C ASN A 37 -18.83 -10.48 -3.14
N ASP A 38 -18.75 -9.19 -2.79
CA ASP A 38 -19.64 -8.14 -3.24
C ASP A 38 -19.29 -7.78 -4.69
N LYS A 39 -19.51 -8.75 -5.59
CA LYS A 39 -19.42 -8.59 -7.03
C LYS A 39 -20.58 -7.70 -7.45
N LYS A 40 -20.42 -6.38 -7.27
CA LYS A 40 -21.37 -5.37 -7.74
C LYS A 40 -21.59 -5.58 -9.23
N THR A 41 -22.84 -5.75 -9.63
CA THR A 41 -23.24 -5.75 -11.03
C THR A 41 -23.52 -4.31 -11.44
N ASP A 42 -22.57 -3.69 -12.10
CA ASP A 42 -22.66 -2.32 -12.59
C ASP A 42 -22.67 -2.32 -14.12
N LEU A 43 -23.48 -1.44 -14.71
CA LEU A 43 -23.57 -1.22 -16.14
C LEU A 43 -23.46 0.28 -16.37
N ASN A 44 -22.44 0.69 -17.11
CA ASN A 44 -22.16 2.10 -17.35
C ASN A 44 -22.36 2.42 -18.83
N TYR A 45 -22.82 3.64 -19.12
CA TYR A 45 -22.86 4.13 -20.49
C TYR A 45 -22.49 5.60 -20.58
N SER A 46 -21.97 5.99 -21.75
CA SER A 46 -21.72 7.38 -22.10
C SER A 46 -22.19 7.66 -23.53
N VAL A 47 -22.78 8.84 -23.74
CA VAL A 47 -23.17 9.31 -25.06
C VAL A 47 -22.11 10.30 -25.54
N VAL A 48 -21.46 9.96 -26.65
CA VAL A 48 -20.44 10.75 -27.33
C VAL A 48 -21.05 11.28 -28.62
N THR A 49 -21.49 12.53 -28.60
CA THR A 49 -22.06 13.19 -29.79
C THR A 49 -20.97 13.96 -30.54
N SER A 50 -20.85 13.75 -31.86
CA SER A 50 -20.04 14.61 -32.71
C SER A 50 -20.74 15.95 -32.96
N ALA A 51 -19.98 16.95 -33.42
CA ALA A 51 -20.55 18.16 -34.00
C ALA A 51 -21.50 17.82 -35.17
N VAL A 52 -22.47 18.70 -35.41
CA VAL A 52 -23.35 18.65 -36.59
C VAL A 52 -22.57 19.18 -37.79
N PHE A 53 -22.54 18.41 -38.88
CA PHE A 53 -21.89 18.77 -40.14
C PHE A 53 -22.94 19.28 -41.13
N SER A 54 -22.74 20.47 -41.69
CA SER A 54 -23.63 21.02 -42.72
C SER A 54 -23.24 20.47 -44.10
N GLY A 55 -24.08 19.61 -44.67
CA GLY A 55 -23.92 19.10 -46.04
C GLY A 55 -24.65 19.95 -47.08
N GLN A 56 -24.38 19.71 -48.37
CA GLN A 56 -25.04 20.42 -49.47
C GLN A 56 -26.55 20.12 -49.57
N THR A 57 -26.99 18.94 -49.14
CA THR A 57 -28.38 18.47 -49.25
C THR A 57 -29.07 18.31 -47.89
N GLN A 58 -28.34 17.94 -46.85
CA GLN A 58 -28.85 17.74 -45.50
C GLN A 58 -27.72 17.86 -44.47
N ASN A 59 -28.08 18.21 -43.24
CA ASN A 59 -27.13 18.23 -42.13
C ASN A 59 -26.98 16.82 -41.58
N THR A 60 -25.78 16.44 -41.16
CA THR A 60 -25.49 15.11 -40.63
C THR A 60 -24.86 15.19 -39.25
N ALA A 61 -25.08 14.17 -38.43
CA ALA A 61 -24.44 14.03 -37.13
C ALA A 61 -24.04 12.58 -36.89
N ILE A 62 -22.94 12.39 -36.15
CA ILE A 62 -22.46 11.07 -35.72
C ILE A 62 -22.67 10.98 -34.21
N VAL A 63 -23.35 9.94 -33.77
CA VAL A 63 -23.62 9.70 -32.35
C VAL A 63 -23.06 8.35 -31.97
N GLY A 64 -22.13 8.36 -31.02
CA GLY A 64 -21.61 7.18 -30.37
C GLY A 64 -22.29 6.98 -29.02
N VAL A 65 -22.79 5.79 -28.74
CA VAL A 65 -23.14 5.37 -27.38
C VAL A 65 -22.15 4.29 -27.00
N VAL A 66 -21.38 4.49 -25.93
CA VAL A 66 -20.43 3.52 -25.41
C VAL A 66 -21.05 2.86 -24.19
N ILE A 67 -21.11 1.53 -24.21
CA ILE A 67 -21.64 0.72 -23.13
C ILE A 67 -20.48 -0.11 -22.57
N ASN A 68 -20.32 -0.13 -21.26
CA ASN A 68 -19.26 -0.84 -20.58
C ASN A 68 -19.81 -1.64 -19.40
N ASN A 69 -19.33 -2.88 -19.26
CA ASN A 69 -19.52 -3.71 -18.09
C ASN A 69 -18.27 -3.64 -17.17
N PRO A 70 -18.17 -2.66 -16.26
CA PRO A 70 -17.06 -2.59 -15.31
C PRO A 70 -17.13 -3.68 -14.23
N ALA A 71 -18.22 -4.44 -14.14
CA ALA A 71 -18.39 -5.46 -13.12
C ALA A 71 -17.45 -6.65 -13.35
N GLN A 72 -17.32 -7.46 -12.31
CA GLN A 72 -16.64 -8.77 -12.37
C GLN A 72 -17.62 -9.91 -12.76
N LYS A 73 -18.85 -9.57 -13.15
CA LYS A 73 -19.90 -10.51 -13.50
C LYS A 73 -20.46 -10.19 -14.87
N GLU A 74 -20.80 -11.24 -15.60
CA GLU A 74 -21.49 -11.16 -16.88
C GLU A 74 -22.89 -10.56 -16.72
N LEU A 75 -23.30 -9.76 -17.69
CA LEU A 75 -24.62 -9.15 -17.75
C LEU A 75 -25.47 -9.83 -18.81
N GLU A 76 -26.69 -10.24 -18.42
CA GLU A 76 -27.65 -10.88 -19.31
C GLU A 76 -28.66 -9.86 -19.87
N ASN A 77 -29.06 -10.06 -21.13
CA ASN A 77 -30.09 -9.30 -21.82
C ASN A 77 -29.88 -7.78 -21.76
N VAL A 78 -28.69 -7.33 -22.16
CA VAL A 78 -28.37 -5.92 -22.25
C VAL A 78 -29.17 -5.31 -23.41
N ARG A 79 -30.02 -4.35 -23.09
CA ARG A 79 -30.91 -3.64 -24.02
C ARG A 79 -30.55 -2.17 -24.04
N VAL A 80 -30.21 -1.66 -25.21
CA VAL A 80 -29.86 -0.27 -25.48
C VAL A 80 -30.92 0.31 -26.40
N ILE A 81 -31.61 1.36 -25.95
CA ILE A 81 -32.61 2.07 -26.72
C ILE A 81 -32.13 3.51 -26.90
N VAL A 82 -31.90 3.91 -28.15
CA VAL A 82 -31.49 5.27 -28.51
C VAL A 82 -32.63 5.94 -29.29
N PRO A 83 -33.30 6.95 -28.71
CA PRO A 83 -34.32 7.70 -29.43
C PRO A 83 -33.68 8.60 -30.48
N LEU A 84 -34.22 8.58 -31.70
CA LEU A 84 -33.74 9.38 -32.83
C LEU A 84 -34.43 10.75 -32.90
N GLY A 85 -35.62 10.87 -32.30
CA GLY A 85 -36.43 12.09 -32.33
C GLY A 85 -36.89 12.42 -33.75
N ASN A 86 -36.51 13.59 -34.26
CA ASN A 86 -36.81 14.03 -35.63
C ASN A 86 -35.66 13.72 -36.63
N ALA A 87 -34.62 13.00 -36.20
CA ALA A 87 -33.53 12.61 -37.08
C ALA A 87 -33.87 11.33 -37.86
N LYS A 88 -33.45 11.26 -39.12
CA LYS A 88 -33.53 10.04 -39.92
C LYS A 88 -32.23 9.25 -39.75
N LEU A 89 -32.31 7.98 -39.36
CA LEU A 89 -31.15 7.11 -39.32
C LEU A 89 -30.69 6.79 -40.75
N THR A 90 -29.43 7.10 -41.05
CA THR A 90 -28.79 6.78 -42.33
C THR A 90 -28.07 5.45 -42.22
N GLU A 91 -27.21 5.30 -41.21
CA GLU A 91 -26.39 4.10 -41.03
C GLU A 91 -26.14 3.82 -39.53
N PRO A 92 -26.47 2.62 -39.04
CA PRO A 92 -26.06 2.14 -37.74
C PRO A 92 -24.86 1.17 -37.85
N LYS A 93 -23.90 1.31 -36.93
CA LYS A 93 -22.75 0.41 -36.83
C LYS A 93 -22.45 0.07 -35.37
N VAL A 94 -22.32 -1.22 -35.08
CA VAL A 94 -21.88 -1.71 -33.75
C VAL A 94 -20.41 -2.09 -33.83
N ILE A 95 -19.61 -1.62 -32.87
CA ILE A 95 -18.17 -1.88 -32.75
C ILE A 95 -17.90 -2.54 -31.40
N GLY A 96 -16.99 -3.51 -31.36
CA GLY A 96 -16.60 -4.22 -30.14
C GLY A 96 -17.39 -5.50 -29.88
N LEU A 97 -18.37 -5.82 -30.74
CA LEU A 97 -19.12 -7.07 -30.72
C LEU A 97 -19.00 -7.79 -32.07
N GLN A 98 -19.08 -9.12 -32.04
CA GLN A 98 -19.09 -9.92 -33.26
C GLN A 98 -20.45 -9.86 -33.96
N PRO A 99 -20.52 -9.87 -35.30
CA PRO A 99 -21.79 -10.01 -36.01
C PRO A 99 -22.52 -11.28 -35.54
N GLY A 100 -23.76 -11.15 -35.07
CA GLY A 100 -24.57 -12.25 -34.52
C GLY A 100 -24.59 -12.35 -33.00
N SER A 101 -23.70 -11.65 -32.28
CA SER A 101 -23.76 -11.57 -30.81
C SER A 101 -24.73 -10.50 -30.30
N TYR A 102 -25.44 -9.83 -31.22
CA TYR A 102 -26.46 -8.84 -30.91
C TYR A 102 -27.59 -8.94 -31.94
N THR A 103 -28.78 -8.48 -31.53
CA THR A 103 -29.92 -8.24 -32.42
C THR A 103 -30.17 -6.75 -32.50
N GLN A 104 -30.56 -6.29 -33.69
CA GLN A 104 -30.81 -4.89 -33.97
C GLN A 104 -32.22 -4.75 -34.53
N VAL A 105 -33.01 -3.89 -33.90
CA VAL A 105 -34.34 -3.50 -34.37
C VAL A 105 -34.30 -2.01 -34.64
N VAL A 106 -34.59 -1.63 -35.89
CA VAL A 106 -34.61 -0.24 -36.33
C VAL A 106 -36.06 0.19 -36.54
N ASP A 107 -36.48 1.22 -35.82
CA ASP A 107 -37.76 1.89 -36.01
C ASP A 107 -37.52 3.35 -36.47
N ALA A 108 -38.54 3.99 -37.02
CA ALA A 108 -38.48 5.38 -37.47
C ALA A 108 -38.14 6.37 -36.33
N LYS A 109 -38.45 6.02 -35.08
CA LYS A 109 -38.28 6.90 -33.90
C LYS A 109 -37.12 6.51 -32.99
N GLN A 110 -36.64 5.28 -33.06
CA GLN A 110 -35.62 4.76 -32.16
C GLN A 110 -34.86 3.60 -32.80
N ILE A 111 -33.63 3.39 -32.34
CA ILE A 111 -32.89 2.16 -32.59
C ILE A 111 -32.76 1.38 -31.29
N GLU A 112 -32.98 0.08 -31.38
CA GLU A 112 -32.83 -0.85 -30.27
C GLU A 112 -31.77 -1.88 -30.61
N ILE A 113 -30.80 -2.03 -29.69
CA ILE A 113 -29.79 -3.09 -29.73
C ILE A 113 -29.98 -3.96 -28.51
N GLN A 114 -30.09 -5.27 -28.73
CA GLN A 114 -30.15 -6.26 -27.66
C GLN A 114 -28.97 -7.22 -27.78
N VAL A 115 -28.17 -7.28 -26.71
CA VAL A 115 -27.02 -8.17 -26.56
C VAL A 115 -27.40 -9.22 -25.50
N PRO A 116 -27.44 -10.51 -25.85
CA PRO A 116 -27.83 -11.56 -24.91
C PRO A 116 -26.91 -11.62 -23.69
N TYR A 117 -25.60 -11.40 -23.88
CA TYR A 117 -24.57 -11.52 -22.86
C TYR A 117 -23.46 -10.48 -23.08
N LEU A 118 -22.99 -9.84 -22.02
CA LEU A 118 -21.84 -8.92 -22.02
C LEU A 118 -20.87 -9.32 -20.91
N ASN A 119 -19.67 -9.79 -21.26
CA ASN A 119 -18.73 -10.33 -20.28
C ASN A 119 -18.16 -9.25 -19.36
N PRO A 120 -17.56 -9.63 -18.21
CA PRO A 120 -16.81 -8.71 -17.37
C PRO A 120 -15.75 -7.95 -18.17
N GLN A 121 -15.65 -6.63 -17.96
CA GLN A 121 -14.71 -5.73 -18.62
C GLN A 121 -14.88 -5.60 -20.14
N GLU A 122 -15.92 -6.19 -20.73
CA GLU A 122 -16.26 -5.94 -22.12
C GLU A 122 -16.99 -4.63 -22.29
N SER A 123 -16.74 -4.01 -23.44
CA SER A 123 -17.42 -2.79 -23.86
C SER A 123 -17.70 -2.84 -25.35
N PHE A 124 -18.75 -2.14 -25.75
CA PHE A 124 -19.09 -1.97 -27.16
C PHE A 124 -19.62 -0.56 -27.42
N SER A 125 -19.53 -0.14 -28.67
CA SER A 125 -19.98 1.17 -29.10
C SER A 125 -21.00 1.04 -30.23
N LEU A 126 -22.14 1.70 -30.06
CA LEU A 126 -23.12 1.91 -31.10
C LEU A 126 -22.87 3.27 -31.74
N GLN A 127 -22.47 3.28 -33.01
CA GLN A 127 -22.26 4.47 -33.82
C GLN A 127 -23.41 4.64 -34.79
N LEU A 128 -24.04 5.82 -34.77
CA LEU A 128 -25.19 6.16 -35.59
C LEU A 128 -24.84 7.36 -36.45
N LEU A 129 -24.99 7.21 -37.77
CA LEU A 129 -24.98 8.31 -38.72
C LEU A 129 -26.42 8.76 -38.95
N LEU A 130 -26.69 10.02 -38.61
CA LEU A 130 -28.01 10.61 -38.66
C LEU A 130 -28.08 11.71 -39.71
N ALA A 131 -29.18 11.76 -40.45
CA ALA A 131 -29.59 12.89 -41.28
C ALA A 131 -30.59 13.76 -40.50
N LEU A 132 -30.27 15.03 -40.36
CA LEU A 132 -31.00 15.99 -39.55
C LEU A 132 -31.81 16.94 -40.43
N SER A 133 -33.09 17.09 -40.11
CA SER A 133 -33.96 18.10 -40.75
C SER A 133 -33.78 19.51 -40.17
N SER A 134 -33.06 19.67 -39.05
CA SER A 134 -32.77 20.97 -38.43
C SER A 134 -31.45 20.95 -37.65
N ASN A 135 -30.84 22.12 -37.45
CA ASN A 135 -29.60 22.29 -36.67
C ASN A 135 -29.79 22.21 -35.15
N ARG A 136 -31.03 22.05 -34.66
CA ARG A 136 -31.36 22.05 -33.22
C ARG A 136 -31.47 20.65 -32.62
N TRP A 137 -30.77 19.68 -33.20
CA TRP A 137 -30.78 18.31 -32.70
C TRP A 137 -29.72 18.13 -31.62
N ASN A 138 -30.14 17.63 -30.45
CA ASN A 138 -29.25 17.32 -29.34
C ASN A 138 -29.75 16.04 -28.66
N ILE A 139 -28.86 15.08 -28.47
CA ILE A 139 -29.11 13.88 -27.69
C ILE A 139 -28.25 13.97 -26.42
N ASN A 140 -28.91 13.87 -25.27
CA ASN A 140 -28.23 13.92 -23.97
C ASN A 140 -28.18 12.51 -23.35
N ASN A 141 -27.34 12.35 -22.31
CA ASN A 141 -27.24 11.07 -21.61
C ASN A 141 -28.59 10.60 -21.05
N SER A 142 -29.53 11.50 -20.74
CA SER A 142 -30.83 11.15 -20.15
C SER A 142 -31.86 10.64 -21.14
N SER A 143 -31.65 10.80 -22.45
CA SER A 143 -32.57 10.26 -23.46
C SER A 143 -32.26 8.81 -23.84
N VAL A 144 -31.03 8.34 -23.63
CA VAL A 144 -30.63 6.97 -23.92
C VAL A 144 -30.98 6.05 -22.75
N SER A 145 -31.72 4.99 -23.02
CA SER A 145 -32.08 3.98 -22.01
C SER A 145 -31.23 2.73 -22.20
N VAL A 146 -30.36 2.46 -21.24
CA VAL A 146 -29.55 1.23 -21.19
C VAL A 146 -29.95 0.41 -19.96
N ARG A 147 -30.33 -0.85 -20.17
CA ARG A 147 -30.77 -1.77 -19.10
C ARG A 147 -30.21 -3.16 -19.34
N ALA A 148 -30.06 -3.93 -18.28
CA ALA A 148 -29.82 -5.37 -18.33
C ALA A 148 -30.79 -6.07 -17.38
N LYS A 149 -30.80 -7.40 -17.36
CA LYS A 149 -31.65 -8.17 -16.44
C LYS A 149 -31.34 -7.81 -14.98
N GLY A 150 -32.30 -7.13 -14.33
CA GLY A 150 -32.20 -6.72 -12.92
C GLY A 150 -31.34 -5.47 -12.66
N ILE A 151 -30.80 -4.81 -13.68
CA ILE A 151 -29.87 -3.68 -13.52
C ILE A 151 -30.26 -2.56 -14.49
N THR A 152 -30.35 -1.33 -13.96
CA THR A 152 -30.49 -0.11 -14.79
C THR A 152 -29.13 0.54 -14.89
N ALA A 153 -28.71 0.89 -16.11
CA ALA A 153 -27.40 1.47 -16.31
C ALA A 153 -27.29 2.87 -15.71
N ILE A 154 -26.08 3.22 -15.29
CA ILE A 154 -25.78 4.53 -14.72
C ILE A 154 -25.04 5.34 -15.78
N PRO A 155 -25.51 6.54 -16.13
CA PRO A 155 -24.76 7.40 -17.02
C PRO A 155 -23.44 7.79 -16.36
N THR A 156 -22.33 7.62 -17.07
CA THR A 156 -21.01 8.08 -16.61
C THR A 156 -20.93 9.60 -16.78
N SER A 157 -21.77 10.35 -16.07
CA SER A 157 -21.47 11.73 -15.72
C SER A 157 -20.38 11.67 -14.65
N SER A 158 -19.34 12.49 -14.79
CA SER A 158 -18.14 12.57 -13.95
C SER A 158 -18.41 12.96 -12.49
N THR A 159 -19.18 12.16 -11.76
CA THR A 159 -19.48 12.34 -10.33
C THR A 159 -19.26 11.00 -9.64
N ALA A 160 -18.14 10.92 -8.93
CA ALA A 160 -17.77 9.80 -8.08
C ALA A 160 -18.93 9.52 -7.11
N ARG A 161 -19.44 8.29 -7.17
CA ARG A 161 -20.52 7.82 -6.30
C ARG A 161 -19.95 7.62 -4.90
N ASN A 162 -20.52 8.32 -3.92
CA ASN A 162 -20.10 8.26 -2.52
C ASN A 162 -20.61 6.94 -1.90
N ASP A 163 -19.71 5.98 -1.68
CA ASP A 163 -20.01 4.68 -1.05
C ASP A 163 -20.18 4.86 0.48
N GLY A 164 -21.35 5.35 0.91
CA GLY A 164 -21.66 5.69 2.32
C GLY A 164 -21.69 4.53 3.33
N VAL A 165 -21.45 3.29 2.90
CA VAL A 165 -21.34 2.12 3.81
C VAL A 165 -19.89 1.92 4.30
N LEU A 166 -18.89 2.39 3.53
CA LEU A 166 -17.48 2.35 3.93
C LEU A 166 -17.13 3.48 4.91
N GLU A 167 -17.87 4.60 4.89
CA GLU A 167 -17.64 5.74 5.79
C GLU A 167 -17.84 5.40 7.28
N PHE A 168 -18.67 4.41 7.62
CA PHE A 168 -18.90 4.01 9.02
C PHE A 168 -17.95 2.91 9.52
N LEU A 169 -17.44 2.05 8.63
CA LEU A 169 -16.54 0.95 9.02
C LEU A 169 -15.09 1.40 9.16
N VAL A 170 -14.65 2.38 8.36
CA VAL A 170 -13.27 2.89 8.42
C VAL A 170 -12.93 3.53 9.78
N PRO A 171 -13.77 4.40 10.39
CA PRO A 171 -13.49 4.99 11.71
C PRO A 171 -13.50 3.97 12.85
N ALA A 172 -14.34 2.94 12.78
CA ALA A 172 -14.42 1.90 13.80
C ALA A 172 -13.15 1.02 13.80
N VAL A 173 -12.65 0.66 12.62
CA VAL A 173 -11.40 -0.12 12.50
C VAL A 173 -10.19 0.72 12.90
N THR A 174 -10.12 1.99 12.48
CA THR A 174 -8.99 2.87 12.82
C THR A 174 -8.92 3.20 14.31
N SER A 175 -10.05 3.38 14.99
CA SER A 175 -10.09 3.63 16.43
C SER A 175 -9.63 2.43 17.26
N VAL A 176 -10.02 1.21 16.88
CA VAL A 176 -9.52 -0.02 17.53
C VAL A 176 -8.04 -0.25 17.27
N LEU A 177 -7.58 0.00 16.03
CA LEU A 177 -6.16 -0.10 15.69
C LEU A 177 -5.31 0.93 16.44
N ALA A 178 -5.80 2.17 16.55
CA ALA A 178 -5.13 3.25 17.29
C ALA A 178 -5.05 2.93 18.79
N LEU A 179 -6.11 2.34 19.37
CA LEU A 179 -6.09 1.84 20.74
C LEU A 179 -5.07 0.72 20.94
N LEU A 180 -4.95 -0.21 20.00
CA LEU A 180 -3.90 -1.24 20.04
C LEU A 180 -2.51 -0.62 19.92
N VAL A 181 -2.27 0.29 18.96
CA VAL A 181 -0.99 0.98 18.80
C VAL A 181 -0.62 1.79 20.04
N LEU A 182 -1.58 2.47 20.70
CA LEU A 182 -1.32 3.21 21.94
C LEU A 182 -1.11 2.29 23.16
N ALA A 183 -1.85 1.19 23.24
CA ALA A 183 -1.65 0.16 24.26
C ALA A 183 -0.28 -0.52 24.12
N PHE A 184 0.20 -0.71 22.89
CA PHE A 184 1.48 -1.35 22.60
C PHE A 184 2.67 -0.36 22.56
N SER A 185 2.46 0.91 22.20
CA SER A 185 3.56 1.91 22.10
C SER A 185 4.05 2.41 23.46
N ARG A 186 3.20 2.36 24.50
CA ARG A 186 3.62 2.71 25.87
C ARG A 186 4.28 1.57 26.63
N SER A 187 4.13 0.33 26.18
CA SER A 187 4.89 -0.79 26.73
C SER A 187 6.21 -0.94 25.97
N SER A 188 7.32 -0.57 26.60
CA SER A 188 8.71 -0.88 26.22
C SER A 188 9.01 -2.40 26.06
N ILE A 189 8.00 -3.24 25.87
CA ILE A 189 8.04 -4.70 25.94
C ILE A 189 7.94 -5.33 24.55
N PHE A 190 7.55 -4.57 23.52
CA PHE A 190 7.59 -5.05 22.13
C PHE A 190 8.84 -4.53 21.40
N SER A 191 9.97 -5.20 21.64
CA SER A 191 10.91 -5.47 20.56
C SER A 191 10.15 -6.09 19.38
N PRO A 192 10.57 -5.86 18.12
CA PRO A 192 9.79 -6.27 16.96
C PRO A 192 9.45 -7.75 17.03
N LEU A 193 8.15 -8.03 17.12
CA LEU A 193 7.50 -9.35 17.17
C LEU A 193 7.74 -10.20 15.90
N PHE A 194 8.59 -9.75 14.99
CA PHE A 194 9.12 -10.54 13.88
C PHE A 194 10.51 -11.06 14.25
N TYR A 195 10.58 -11.90 15.28
CA TYR A 195 11.74 -12.77 15.50
C TYR A 195 11.70 -13.90 14.46
N THR A 196 12.03 -13.57 13.22
CA THR A 196 12.74 -14.53 12.38
C THR A 196 14.06 -14.78 13.10
N ARG A 197 14.34 -16.05 13.45
CA ARG A 197 15.62 -16.51 14.01
C ARG A 197 16.79 -15.62 13.56
N LYS A 198 17.54 -15.03 14.50
CA LYS A 198 18.72 -14.22 14.20
C LYS A 198 19.62 -14.98 13.22
N HIS A 199 20.15 -14.26 12.25
CA HIS A 199 20.88 -14.88 11.15
C HIS A 199 22.27 -15.35 11.62
N ASP A 200 22.57 -16.64 11.45
CA ASP A 200 23.83 -17.30 11.84
C ASP A 200 24.63 -17.75 10.60
N SER A 201 24.73 -16.88 9.60
CA SER A 201 25.60 -17.13 8.43
C SER A 201 26.99 -16.55 8.65
N ASP A 202 27.89 -16.70 7.67
CA ASP A 202 29.23 -16.11 7.74
C ASP A 202 29.12 -14.62 8.13
N GLN A 203 29.83 -14.26 9.20
CA GLN A 203 29.77 -12.92 9.79
C GLN A 203 30.11 -11.83 8.77
N ARG A 204 31.02 -12.11 7.82
CA ARG A 204 31.40 -11.18 6.76
C ARG A 204 30.23 -10.90 5.82
N ASP A 205 29.49 -11.93 5.44
CA ASP A 205 28.34 -11.79 4.54
C ASP A 205 27.20 -11.04 5.22
N VAL A 206 26.94 -11.35 6.50
CA VAL A 206 25.94 -10.65 7.29
C VAL A 206 26.28 -9.17 7.44
N VAL A 207 27.52 -8.83 7.81
CA VAL A 207 27.95 -7.43 7.93
C VAL A 207 27.94 -6.73 6.57
N ALA A 208 28.46 -7.36 5.51
CA ALA A 208 28.48 -6.78 4.18
C ALA A 208 27.08 -6.58 3.59
N TYR A 209 26.12 -7.45 3.92
CA TYR A 209 24.72 -7.26 3.58
C TYR A 209 24.14 -6.02 4.26
N ILE A 210 24.27 -5.92 5.59
CA ILE A 210 23.76 -4.76 6.36
C ILE A 210 24.42 -3.46 5.89
N LEU A 211 25.73 -3.46 5.64
CA LEU A 211 26.44 -2.30 5.08
C LEU A 211 25.88 -1.89 3.71
N GLY A 212 25.57 -2.86 2.84
CA GLY A 212 24.96 -2.58 1.54
C GLY A 212 23.58 -1.93 1.65
N VAL A 213 22.76 -2.33 2.63
CA VAL A 213 21.44 -1.71 2.89
C VAL A 213 21.57 -0.24 3.30
N TYR A 214 22.66 0.12 3.99
CA TYR A 214 22.94 1.49 4.45
C TYR A 214 23.97 2.23 3.59
N GLU A 215 24.10 1.84 2.31
CA GLU A 215 24.91 2.52 1.29
C GLU A 215 26.44 2.53 1.53
N PHE A 216 26.95 1.72 2.45
CA PHE A 216 28.39 1.51 2.67
C PHE A 216 28.97 0.50 1.67
N TYR A 217 28.76 0.74 0.37
CA TYR A 217 29.07 -0.24 -0.69
C TYR A 217 30.56 -0.59 -0.78
N GLN A 218 31.45 0.40 -0.57
CA GLN A 218 32.90 0.19 -0.62
C GLN A 218 33.37 -0.67 0.55
N GLU A 219 32.89 -0.38 1.76
CA GLU A 219 33.19 -1.16 2.96
C GLU A 219 32.61 -2.57 2.89
N ALA A 220 31.40 -2.71 2.35
CA ALA A 220 30.79 -4.03 2.10
C ALA A 220 31.63 -4.87 1.14
N ALA A 221 32.16 -4.29 0.06
CA ALA A 221 33.05 -4.98 -0.86
C ALA A 221 34.37 -5.37 -0.19
N GLN A 222 34.99 -4.46 0.57
CA GLN A 222 36.22 -4.73 1.32
C GLN A 222 36.05 -5.89 2.31
N ILE A 223 34.95 -5.93 3.06
CA ILE A 223 34.70 -6.96 4.06
C ILE A 223 34.54 -8.35 3.44
N ARG A 224 33.89 -8.46 2.28
CA ARG A 224 33.78 -9.73 1.55
C ARG A 224 35.13 -10.28 1.10
N THR A 225 36.10 -9.40 0.83
CA THR A 225 37.46 -9.79 0.41
C THR A 225 38.41 -10.14 1.55
N LEU A 226 38.01 -9.99 2.82
CA LEU A 226 38.88 -10.32 3.95
C LEU A 226 39.12 -11.83 4.04
N GLU A 227 40.36 -12.26 3.89
CA GLU A 227 40.73 -13.69 3.95
C GLU A 227 40.57 -14.29 5.36
N ARG A 228 40.73 -13.47 6.40
CA ARG A 228 40.68 -13.91 7.80
C ARG A 228 39.30 -13.67 8.41
N LYS A 229 38.84 -14.63 9.22
CA LYS A 229 37.66 -14.47 10.06
C LYS A 229 37.89 -13.31 11.02
N THR A 230 37.15 -12.22 10.80
CA THR A 230 37.22 -11.00 11.58
C THR A 230 35.97 -10.91 12.44
N PRO A 231 36.08 -10.77 13.76
CA PRO A 231 34.91 -10.75 14.64
C PRO A 231 34.09 -9.48 14.42
N TYR A 232 32.78 -9.56 14.71
CA TYR A 232 31.85 -8.43 14.60
C TYR A 232 32.40 -7.13 15.20
N TRP A 233 32.93 -7.18 16.43
CA TRP A 233 33.43 -5.97 17.10
C TRP A 233 34.51 -5.24 16.29
N ALA A 234 35.43 -5.96 15.66
CA ALA A 234 36.52 -5.36 14.89
C ALA A 234 36.02 -4.72 13.59
N LEU A 235 35.06 -5.36 12.91
CA LEU A 235 34.41 -4.80 11.73
C LEU A 235 33.63 -3.52 12.07
N THR A 236 32.91 -3.53 13.20
CA THR A 236 32.12 -2.37 13.64
C THR A 236 32.98 -1.24 14.20
N ASP A 237 34.13 -1.55 14.83
CA ASP A 237 35.12 -0.54 15.23
C ASP A 237 35.64 0.19 13.99
N SER A 238 36.03 -0.57 12.95
CA SER A 238 36.52 0.02 11.69
C SER A 238 35.47 0.90 11.01
N LEU A 239 34.21 0.45 10.97
CA LEU A 239 33.10 1.26 10.44
C LEU A 239 32.91 2.55 11.24
N ALA A 240 32.89 2.46 12.57
CA ALA A 240 32.68 3.62 13.43
C ALA A 240 33.80 4.66 13.24
N GLU A 241 35.06 4.23 13.18
CA GLU A 241 36.19 5.12 12.92
C GLU A 241 36.09 5.80 11.54
N LYS A 242 35.69 5.06 10.49
CA LYS A 242 35.48 5.66 9.16
C LYS A 242 34.36 6.69 9.18
N CYS A 243 33.26 6.41 9.88
CA CYS A 243 32.15 7.35 10.02
C CYS A 243 32.59 8.62 10.77
N LEU A 244 33.26 8.48 11.91
CA LEU A 244 33.77 9.61 12.70
C LEU A 244 34.80 10.43 11.92
N SER A 245 35.75 9.76 11.25
CA SER A 245 36.81 10.43 10.49
C SER A 245 36.29 11.19 9.27
N SER A 246 35.10 10.84 8.77
CA SER A 246 34.51 11.55 7.63
C SER A 246 34.06 12.98 7.98
N GLY A 247 33.74 13.25 9.24
CA GLY A 247 33.14 14.51 9.70
C GLY A 247 31.73 14.79 9.15
N ASP A 248 31.16 13.88 8.35
CA ASP A 248 29.83 14.03 7.76
C ASP A 248 28.75 13.48 8.69
N HIS A 249 27.91 14.38 9.22
CA HIS A 249 26.79 14.03 10.08
C HIS A 249 25.86 12.98 9.45
N THR A 250 25.63 13.04 8.14
CA THR A 250 24.76 12.10 7.43
C THR A 250 25.36 10.71 7.46
N ARG A 251 26.66 10.60 7.15
CA ARG A 251 27.39 9.33 7.19
C ARG A 251 27.44 8.74 8.60
N ILE A 252 27.59 9.58 9.62
CA ILE A 252 27.55 9.13 11.02
C ILE A 252 26.15 8.60 11.38
N GLN A 253 25.09 9.28 10.98
CA GLN A 253 23.71 8.81 11.17
C GLN A 253 23.44 7.47 10.46
N GLN A 254 23.92 7.30 9.22
CA GLN A 254 23.87 6.02 8.52
C GLN A 254 24.63 4.92 9.29
N GLY A 255 25.79 5.25 9.86
CA GLY A 255 26.55 4.34 10.73
C GLY A 255 25.75 3.90 11.96
N ILE A 256 25.04 4.81 12.62
CA ILE A 256 24.16 4.49 13.76
C ILE A 256 23.05 3.52 13.35
N GLN A 257 22.37 3.78 12.23
CA GLN A 257 21.29 2.93 11.73
C GLN A 257 21.82 1.53 11.32
N CYS A 258 22.98 1.49 10.68
CA CYS A 258 23.66 0.27 10.28
C CYS A 258 23.99 -0.61 11.50
N LEU A 259 24.65 -0.06 12.52
CA LEU A 259 25.02 -0.82 13.72
C LEU A 259 23.79 -1.25 14.54
N THR A 260 22.76 -0.42 14.61
CA THR A 260 21.49 -0.76 15.28
C THR A 260 20.80 -1.94 14.57
N SER A 261 20.77 -1.92 13.24
CA SER A 261 20.20 -2.99 12.44
C SER A 261 20.98 -4.28 12.58
N LEU A 262 22.31 -4.19 12.60
CA LEU A 262 23.18 -5.34 12.81
C LEU A 262 22.88 -6.07 14.14
N LEU A 263 22.72 -5.32 15.24
CA LEU A 263 22.34 -5.89 16.55
C LEU A 263 20.99 -6.61 16.54
N SER A 264 20.05 -6.10 15.75
CA SER A 264 18.71 -6.69 15.63
C SER A 264 18.66 -7.91 14.72
N TYR A 265 19.50 -7.95 13.68
CA TYR A 265 19.44 -8.94 12.60
C TYR A 265 20.34 -10.15 12.84
N ALA A 266 21.57 -9.93 13.33
CA ALA A 266 22.61 -10.96 13.40
C ALA A 266 22.66 -11.63 14.78
N ASP A 267 23.07 -12.91 14.79
CA ASP A 267 23.42 -13.60 16.03
C ASP A 267 24.88 -13.25 16.42
N ILE A 268 25.01 -12.30 17.34
CA ILE A 268 26.29 -11.68 17.70
C ILE A 268 26.68 -12.13 19.10
N PRO A 269 27.93 -12.58 19.34
CA PRO A 269 28.40 -12.89 20.69
C PRO A 269 28.29 -11.70 21.64
N ASP A 270 27.91 -11.93 22.89
CA ASP A 270 27.63 -10.88 23.88
C ASP A 270 28.73 -9.82 23.99
N THR A 271 30.00 -10.24 24.05
CA THR A 271 31.14 -9.31 24.10
C THR A 271 31.17 -8.38 22.88
N SER A 272 30.84 -8.89 21.70
CA SER A 272 30.76 -8.06 20.49
C SER A 272 29.55 -7.12 20.54
N GLN A 273 28.41 -7.55 21.08
CA GLN A 273 27.25 -6.67 21.27
C GLN A 273 27.59 -5.48 22.18
N LEU A 274 28.29 -5.72 23.29
CA LEU A 274 28.71 -4.65 24.21
C LEU A 274 29.65 -3.64 23.52
N LEU A 275 30.58 -4.12 22.69
CA LEU A 275 31.48 -3.25 21.92
C LEU A 275 30.76 -2.48 20.80
N ILE A 276 29.74 -3.09 20.16
CA ILE A 276 28.90 -2.39 19.20
C ILE A 276 28.10 -1.29 19.88
N HIS A 277 27.56 -1.52 21.09
CA HIS A 277 26.91 -0.48 21.88
C HIS A 277 27.88 0.65 22.26
N TYR A 278 29.13 0.34 22.59
CA TYR A 278 30.15 1.37 22.79
C TYR A 278 30.35 2.22 21.51
N ASN A 279 30.45 1.60 20.33
CA ASN A 279 30.57 2.34 19.06
C ASN A 279 29.33 3.18 18.74
N LEU A 280 28.13 2.66 18.99
CA LEU A 280 26.89 3.42 18.87
C LEU A 280 26.88 4.66 19.77
N ALA A 281 27.36 4.54 21.00
CA ALA A 281 27.47 5.68 21.92
C ALA A 281 28.40 6.77 21.36
N ARG A 282 29.54 6.39 20.77
CA ARG A 282 30.49 7.34 20.15
C ARG A 282 29.89 8.07 18.97
N LEU A 283 29.27 7.33 18.04
CA LEU A 283 28.64 7.92 16.87
C LEU A 283 27.51 8.87 17.26
N ALA A 284 26.69 8.48 18.24
CA ALA A 284 25.60 9.31 18.75
C ALA A 284 26.10 10.59 19.43
N ALA A 285 27.17 10.49 20.23
CA ALA A 285 27.82 11.64 20.85
C ALA A 285 28.35 12.61 19.78
N ALA A 286 28.98 12.10 18.73
CA ALA A 286 29.52 12.92 17.64
C ALA A 286 28.45 13.72 16.87
N VAL A 287 27.22 13.21 16.77
CA VAL A 287 26.09 13.95 16.17
C VAL A 287 25.31 14.80 17.17
N GLY A 288 25.73 14.85 18.43
CA GLY A 288 25.10 15.64 19.50
C GLY A 288 23.88 14.98 20.15
N ASP A 289 23.54 13.73 19.83
CA ASP A 289 22.46 12.99 20.50
C ASP A 289 22.96 12.36 21.80
N LEU A 290 23.14 13.21 22.82
CA LEU A 290 23.66 12.81 24.13
C LEU A 290 22.75 11.82 24.85
N LYS A 291 21.44 11.82 24.55
CA LYS A 291 20.48 10.90 25.18
C LYS A 291 20.68 9.49 24.64
N LEU A 292 20.71 9.33 23.32
CA LEU A 292 20.97 8.04 22.69
C LEU A 292 22.35 7.51 23.04
N ALA A 293 23.34 8.40 23.09
CA ALA A 293 24.70 8.06 23.51
C ALA A 293 24.76 7.50 24.95
N ARG A 294 24.10 8.14 25.92
CA ARG A 294 24.00 7.64 27.31
C ARG A 294 23.37 6.25 27.38
N ASN A 295 22.24 6.05 26.70
CA ASN A 295 21.54 4.78 26.72
C ASN A 295 22.43 3.63 26.21
N HIS A 296 23.14 3.83 25.10
CA HIS A 296 24.05 2.80 24.59
C HIS A 296 25.30 2.62 25.44
N LEU A 297 25.79 3.68 26.10
CA LEU A 297 26.91 3.58 27.02
C LEU A 297 26.56 2.73 28.26
N GLU A 298 25.35 2.88 28.80
CA GLU A 298 24.84 2.04 29.88
C GLU A 298 24.75 0.57 29.46
N LEU A 299 24.24 0.29 28.25
CA LEU A 299 24.20 -1.08 27.69
C LEU A 299 25.61 -1.67 27.54
N ALA A 300 26.57 -0.90 27.02
CA ALA A 300 27.96 -1.33 26.88
C ALA A 300 28.62 -1.67 28.24
N ARG A 301 28.22 -0.98 29.32
CA ARG A 301 28.75 -1.20 30.68
C ARG A 301 28.15 -2.40 31.40
N LYS A 302 27.01 -2.96 30.96
CA LYS A 302 26.32 -4.06 31.66
C LYS A 302 27.19 -5.29 31.92
N GLY A 303 28.19 -5.55 31.09
CA GLY A 303 29.11 -6.68 31.24
C GLY A 303 30.32 -6.44 32.15
N ASN A 304 30.52 -5.23 32.70
CA ASN A 304 31.72 -4.85 33.47
C ASN A 304 33.06 -5.25 32.82
N HIS A 305 33.10 -5.24 31.48
CA HIS A 305 34.26 -5.72 30.73
C HIS A 305 35.41 -4.70 30.79
N SER A 306 36.59 -5.12 31.26
CA SER A 306 37.75 -4.24 31.48
C SER A 306 38.14 -3.42 30.25
N VAL A 307 38.13 -4.05 29.06
CA VAL A 307 38.44 -3.39 27.79
C VAL A 307 37.44 -2.27 27.47
N ILE A 308 36.16 -2.44 27.77
CA ILE A 308 35.13 -1.42 27.50
C ILE A 308 35.34 -0.23 28.43
N ASN A 309 35.56 -0.49 29.72
CA ASN A 309 35.84 0.57 30.69
C ASN A 309 37.11 1.35 30.33
N MET A 310 38.17 0.65 29.91
CA MET A 310 39.39 1.27 29.42
C MET A 310 39.13 2.16 28.20
N ARG A 311 38.44 1.64 27.17
CA ARG A 311 38.09 2.41 25.96
C ARG A 311 37.29 3.68 26.28
N ILE A 312 36.28 3.56 27.14
CA ILE A 312 35.46 4.71 27.57
C ILE A 312 36.34 5.77 28.24
N SER A 313 37.31 5.39 29.07
CA SER A 313 38.16 6.36 29.78
C SER A 313 39.07 7.18 28.88
N PHE A 314 39.36 6.70 27.66
CA PHE A 314 40.21 7.40 26.68
C PHE A 314 39.43 8.08 25.56
N ASP A 315 38.11 7.91 25.50
CA ASP A 315 37.30 8.42 24.40
C ASP A 315 36.87 9.87 24.60
N LYS A 316 37.43 10.77 23.78
CA LYS A 316 37.12 12.20 23.84
C LYS A 316 35.67 12.53 23.51
N ASN A 317 34.98 11.71 22.71
CA ASN A 317 33.58 11.96 22.35
C ASN A 317 32.65 11.61 23.52
N LEU A 318 33.06 10.71 24.40
CA LEU A 318 32.26 10.26 25.53
C LEU A 318 32.57 11.01 26.83
N SER A 319 33.67 11.77 26.89
CA SER A 319 34.05 12.54 28.08
C SER A 319 33.04 13.63 28.47
N GLN A 320 32.19 14.06 27.54
CA GLN A 320 31.10 15.01 27.79
C GLN A 320 29.85 14.36 28.41
N ILE A 321 29.81 13.02 28.42
CA ILE A 321 28.63 12.22 28.74
C ILE A 321 28.79 11.49 30.07
N VAL A 322 30.01 11.02 30.35
CA VAL A 322 30.44 10.39 31.61
C VAL A 322 30.58 11.45 32.70
#